data_AF-A0A1Z9I0H0-F1
#
_entry.id   AF-A0A1Z9I0H0-F1
#
_cell.length_a   1.000
_cell.length_b   1.000
_cell.length_c   1.000
_cell.angle_alpha   90.00
_cell.angle_beta   90.00
_cell.angle_gamma   90.00
#
_symmetry.space_group_name_H-M   'P 1'
#
loop_
_entity.id
_entity.type
_entity.pdbx_description
1 polymer ?
#
loop_
_entity_poly.entity_id
_entity_poly.type
_entity_poly.pdbx_seq_one_letter_code
_entity_poly.pdbx_strand_id
1 'polypeptide(L)' 'MAKQKDIWRFNDDEWKVHIDNDKLCEEVVDRFGLHRSTIYYENGGLSEETAWDIIVPNSKINKVKKYLKDNT' A
#
# COMPACT_ATOMS: atom_id res chain seq x y z
N MET A 1 -6.90 19.51 -3.45
CA MET A 1 -5.76 19.41 -2.52
C MET A 1 -4.95 18.20 -2.94
N ALA A 2 -3.63 18.32 -2.97
CA ALA A 2 -2.73 17.53 -3.79
C ALA A 2 -2.90 16.01 -3.57
N LYS A 3 -3.20 15.26 -4.64
CA LYS A 3 -3.07 13.79 -4.69
C LYS A 3 -1.58 13.45 -4.57
N GLN A 4 -1.05 13.53 -3.35
CA GLN A 4 0.26 12.97 -3.05
C GLN A 4 0.10 11.47 -3.29
N LYS A 5 0.67 11.03 -4.42
CA LYS A 5 0.49 9.72 -5.05
C LYS A 5 0.55 8.64 -3.98
N ASP A 6 -0.38 7.69 -4.01
CA ASP A 6 -0.45 6.51 -3.15
C ASP A 6 0.80 5.62 -3.20
N ILE A 7 1.87 6.06 -3.86
CA ILE A 7 3.15 5.38 -4.02
C ILE A 7 4.28 6.41 -3.93
N TRP A 8 5.16 6.28 -2.94
CA TRP A 8 6.35 7.13 -2.78
C TRP A 8 7.59 6.30 -2.42
N ARG A 9 8.77 6.84 -2.73
CA ARG A 9 10.04 6.24 -2.33
C ARG A 9 10.21 6.47 -0.83
N PHE A 10 10.33 5.40 -0.07
CA PHE A 10 10.44 5.44 1.40
C PHE A 10 11.89 5.61 1.85
N ASN A 11 12.80 4.90 1.19
CA ASN A 11 14.25 5.03 1.36
C ASN A 11 14.96 4.64 0.05
N ASP A 12 16.26 4.39 0.09
CA ASP A 12 17.00 4.08 -1.14
C ASP A 12 16.57 2.77 -1.81
N ASP A 13 16.13 1.79 -1.03
CA ASP A 13 15.84 0.42 -1.45
C ASP A 13 14.34 0.09 -1.51
N GLU A 14 13.50 0.93 -0.94
CA GLU A 14 12.10 0.62 -0.68
C GLU A 14 11.15 1.77 -1.04
N TRP A 15 9.93 1.37 -1.36
CA TRP A 15 8.78 2.21 -1.61
C TRP A 15 7.71 1.93 -0.58
N LYS A 16 6.91 2.95 -0.29
CA LYS A 16 5.65 2.79 0.41
C LYS A 16 4.50 2.93 -0.58
N VAL A 17 3.50 2.08 -0.40
CA VAL A 17 2.28 2.04 -1.20
C VAL A 17 1.09 2.12 -0.25
N HIS A 18 0.30 3.18 -0.36
CA HIS A 18 -0.95 3.37 0.36
C HIS A 18 -2.10 2.72 -0.39
N ILE A 19 -2.95 1.99 0.32
CA ILE A 19 -4.14 1.32 -0.24
C ILE A 19 -5.28 1.49 0.76
N ASP A 20 -6.41 2.00 0.32
CA ASP A 20 -7.65 2.21 1.09
C ASP A 20 -8.70 1.09 0.86
N ASN A 21 -8.41 0.15 -0.04
CA ASN A 21 -9.23 -1.02 -0.30
C ASN A 21 -8.64 -2.28 0.36
N ASP A 22 -9.36 -2.83 1.35
CA ASP A 22 -8.91 -3.99 2.13
C ASP A 22 -8.56 -5.20 1.25
N LYS A 23 -9.48 -5.58 0.35
CA LYS A 23 -9.29 -6.74 -0.53
C LYS A 23 -8.07 -6.57 -1.43
N LEU A 24 -7.89 -5.37 -2.00
CA LEU A 24 -6.73 -5.08 -2.84
C LEU A 24 -5.43 -5.13 -2.00
N CYS A 25 -5.46 -4.66 -0.76
CA CYS A 25 -4.33 -4.73 0.16
C CYS A 25 -3.96 -6.19 0.47
N GLU A 26 -4.93 -7.03 0.86
CA GLU A 26 -4.72 -8.46 1.10
C GLU A 26 -4.11 -9.16 -0.12
N GLU A 27 -4.67 -8.95 -1.31
CA GLU A 27 -4.17 -9.57 -2.53
C GLU A 27 -2.75 -9.12 -2.88
N VAL A 28 -2.41 -7.85 -2.72
CA VAL A 28 -1.05 -7.34 -2.99
C VAL A 28 -0.06 -7.93 -1.99
N VAL A 29 -0.43 -8.00 -0.71
CA VAL A 29 0.40 -8.58 0.35
C VAL A 29 0.68 -10.05 0.07
N ASP A 30 -0.36 -10.85 -0.18
CA ASP A 30 -0.25 -12.28 -0.40
C ASP A 30 0.49 -12.61 -1.72
N ARG A 31 0.06 -11.99 -2.83
CA ARG A 31 0.63 -12.24 -4.17
C ARG A 31 2.12 -11.92 -4.25
N PHE A 32 2.57 -10.86 -3.59
CA PHE A 32 3.96 -10.41 -3.69
C PHE A 32 4.81 -10.76 -2.46
N GLY A 33 4.23 -11.43 -1.45
CA GLY A 33 4.91 -11.75 -0.19
C GLY A 33 5.47 -10.48 0.46
N LEU A 34 4.60 -9.52 0.72
CA LEU A 34 4.93 -8.22 1.32
C LEU A 34 4.33 -8.13 2.72
N HIS A 35 4.57 -7.01 3.41
CA HIS A 35 4.01 -6.78 4.74
C HIS A 35 3.38 -5.38 4.82
N ARG A 36 2.27 -5.30 5.57
CA ARG A 36 1.65 -4.04 5.99
C ARG A 36 2.56 -3.37 7.02
N SER A 37 2.67 -2.04 6.96
CA SER A 37 3.57 -1.24 7.80
C SER A 37 2.83 -0.19 8.62
N THR A 38 1.92 0.56 8.00
CA THR A 38 1.04 1.52 8.67
C THR A 38 -0.39 1.04 8.50
N ILE A 39 -1.20 1.14 9.56
CA ILE A 39 -2.64 0.89 9.52
C ILE A 39 -3.32 2.20 9.94
N TYR A 40 -4.25 2.66 9.11
CA TYR A 40 -5.05 3.85 9.35
C TYR A 40 -6.42 3.43 9.82
N TYR A 41 -6.96 4.18 10.78
CA TYR A 41 -8.28 3.93 11.37
C TYR A 41 -9.17 5.16 11.21
N GLU A 42 -10.49 4.96 11.21
CA GLU A 42 -11.44 6.07 11.13
C GLU A 42 -11.49 6.91 12.43
N ASN A 43 -11.44 8.25 12.28
CA ASN A 43 -11.81 9.28 13.26
C ASN A 43 -11.62 8.94 14.75
N GLY A 44 -10.38 8.64 15.16
CA GLY A 44 -9.99 8.54 16.57
C GLY A 44 -10.41 7.24 17.28
N GLY A 45 -11.06 6.32 16.58
CA GLY A 45 -11.25 4.94 17.02
C GLY A 45 -10.13 4.02 16.50
N LEU A 46 -9.89 2.91 17.19
CA LEU A 46 -9.06 1.79 16.69
C LEU A 46 -9.94 0.61 16.23
N SER A 47 -11.21 0.88 15.93
CA SER A 47 -12.23 -0.15 15.68
C SER A 47 -12.37 -0.56 14.22
N GLU A 48 -12.00 0.32 13.28
CA GLU A 48 -12.18 0.08 11.85
C GLU A 48 -10.95 0.56 11.07
N GLU A 49 -10.26 -0.39 10.44
CA GLU A 49 -9.12 -0.13 9.56
C GLU A 49 -9.64 0.39 8.22
N THR A 50 -9.15 1.55 7.80
CA THR A 50 -9.64 2.24 6.59
C THR A 50 -8.59 2.34 5.49
N ALA A 51 -7.31 2.20 5.83
CA ALA A 51 -6.24 2.14 4.85
C ALA A 51 -4.97 1.51 5.42
N TRP A 52 -4.05 1.13 4.54
CA TRP A 52 -2.80 0.48 4.88
C TRP A 52 -1.66 0.99 4.02
N ASP A 53 -0.47 1.14 4.62
CA ASP A 53 0.77 1.29 3.87
C ASP A 53 1.50 -0.06 3.75
N ILE A 54 1.95 -0.41 2.56
CA ILE A 54 2.75 -1.60 2.28
C ILE A 54 4.18 -1.18 1.95
N ILE A 55 5.18 -1.85 2.54
CA ILE A 55 6.58 -1.68 2.16
C ILE A 55 6.91 -2.60 0.98
N VAL A 56 7.44 -2.00 -0.08
CA VAL A 56 7.74 -2.69 -1.34
C VAL A 56 9.21 -2.46 -1.71
N PRO A 57 10.03 -3.52 -1.84
CA PRO A 57 11.40 -3.35 -2.30
C PRO A 57 11.44 -2.90 -3.77
N ASN A 58 12.49 -2.18 -4.15
CA ASN A 58 12.75 -1.72 -5.52
C ASN A 58 12.63 -2.84 -6.56
N SER A 59 13.00 -4.07 -6.21
CA SER A 59 12.90 -5.23 -7.09
C SER A 59 11.45 -5.62 -7.44
N LYS A 60 10.47 -5.23 -6.62
CA LYS A 60 9.05 -5.59 -6.78
C LYS A 60 8.16 -4.42 -7.17
N ILE A 61 8.58 -3.16 -6.99
CA ILE A 61 7.73 -1.97 -7.18
C ILE A 61 7.07 -1.88 -8.56
N ASN A 62 7.78 -2.22 -9.64
CA ASN A 62 7.21 -2.16 -11.00
C ASN A 62 6.08 -3.18 -11.19
N LYS A 63 6.19 -4.36 -10.57
CA LYS A 63 5.15 -5.39 -10.63
C LYS A 63 3.92 -4.97 -9.81
N VAL A 64 4.14 -4.41 -8.62
CA VAL A 64 3.07 -3.88 -7.76
C VAL A 64 2.33 -2.74 -8.46
N LYS A 65 3.05 -1.76 -9.04
CA LYS A 65 2.46 -0.65 -9.80
C LYS A 65 1.58 -1.13 -10.95
N LYS A 66 2.05 -2.12 -11.71
CA LYS A 66 1.28 -2.70 -12.80
C LYS A 66 0.01 -3.37 -12.28
N TYR A 67 0.12 -4.19 -11.22
CA TYR A 67 -1.03 -4.87 -10.64
C TYR A 67 -2.10 -3.90 -10.14
N LEU A 68 -1.71 -2.86 -9.39
CA LEU A 68 -2.64 -1.85 -8.91
C LEU A 68 -3.39 -1.20 -10.08
N LYS A 69 -2.67 -0.78 -11.13
CA LYS A 69 -3.28 -0.17 -12.33
C LYS A 69 -4.29 -1.09 -13.04
N ASP A 70 -4.06 -2.41 -13.03
CA ASP A 70 -4.95 -3.37 -13.68
C ASP A 70 -6.20 -3.69 -12.82
N ASN A 71 -6.21 -3.31 -11.53
CA ASN A 71 -7.23 -3.66 -10.54
C ASN A 71 -7.82 -2.44 -9.79
N THR A 72 -7.59 -1.22 -10.30
CA THR A 72 -8.26 0.03 -9.88
C THR A 72 -8.82 0.75 -11.10
#